data_AF-A0A5C4JH59-F1
#
_entry.id   AF-A0A5C4JH59-F1
#
_cell.length_a   1.000
_cell.length_b   1.000
_cell.length_c   1.000
_cell.angle_alpha   90.00
_cell.angle_beta   90.00
_cell.angle_gamma   90.00
#
_symmetry.space_group_name_H-M   'P 1'
#
loop_
_entity.id
_entity.type
_entity.pdbx_description
1 polymer ?
#
loop_
_entity_poly.entity_id
_entity_poly.type
_entity_poly.pdbx_seq_one_letter_code
_entity_poly.pdbx_strand_id
1 'polypeptide(L)'
;MGEVLSARTERLLLRWRTRMGRETAMEYLDALVMALRPKGWRFVGYYRSEEFLVPLPLLWVYANGVEDLGIVVSVLATPGGTWAYHEAPRGRRGYLYPCDDVAAAAAVIDDLLRHRVYAARCQAGLGR
;
A
#
# COMPACT_ATOMS: atom_id res chain seq x y z
N MET A 1 26.59 -20.49 7.13
CA MET A 1 26.73 -19.98 5.72
C MET A 1 25.56 -20.38 4.80
N GLY A 2 24.66 -21.32 5.17
CA GLY A 2 23.53 -21.77 4.32
C GLY A 2 22.22 -20.96 4.42
N GLU A 3 22.01 -20.22 5.50
CA GLU A 3 20.75 -19.49 5.79
C GLU A 3 20.62 -18.14 5.05
N VAL A 4 21.75 -17.56 4.64
CA VAL A 4 21.78 -16.27 3.93
C VAL A 4 21.43 -16.44 2.45
N LEU A 5 21.78 -17.59 1.86
CA LEU A 5 21.43 -17.93 0.48
C LEU A 5 19.93 -18.23 0.36
N SER A 6 19.31 -18.89 1.35
CA SER A 6 17.86 -19.14 1.34
C SER A 6 17.06 -17.84 1.43
N ALA A 7 17.43 -16.92 2.32
CA ALA A 7 16.76 -15.62 2.45
C ALA A 7 16.89 -14.75 1.18
N ARG A 8 18.02 -14.82 0.47
CA ARG A 8 18.21 -14.10 -0.80
C ARG A 8 17.37 -14.73 -1.92
N THR A 9 17.37 -16.05 -2.03
CA THR A 9 16.56 -16.79 -3.00
C THR A 9 15.07 -16.54 -2.77
N GLU A 10 14.61 -16.58 -1.52
CA GLU A 10 13.22 -16.26 -1.17
C GLU A 10 12.85 -14.82 -1.55
N ARG A 11 13.72 -13.83 -1.26
CA ARG A 11 13.46 -12.45 -1.70
C ARG A 11 13.35 -12.31 -3.21
N LEU A 12 14.18 -13.02 -3.97
CA LEU A 12 14.12 -13.00 -5.44
C LEU A 12 12.84 -13.67 -5.95
N LEU A 13 12.46 -14.82 -5.39
CA LEU A 13 11.21 -15.51 -5.69
C LEU A 13 10.00 -14.63 -5.40
N LEU A 14 9.97 -13.96 -4.24
CA LEU A 14 8.88 -13.07 -3.88
C LEU A 14 8.83 -11.82 -4.77
N ARG A 15 9.98 -11.26 -5.18
CA ARG A 15 10.02 -10.17 -6.17
C ARG A 15 9.47 -10.62 -7.52
N TRP A 16 9.88 -11.80 -7.97
CA TRP A 16 9.39 -12.38 -9.22
C TRP A 16 7.88 -12.64 -9.14
N ARG A 17 7.37 -13.23 -8.05
CA ARG A 17 5.94 -13.42 -7.81
C ARG A 17 5.17 -12.12 -7.84
N THR A 18 5.65 -11.07 -7.18
CA THR A 18 4.98 -9.77 -7.23
C THR A 18 4.92 -9.22 -8.66
N ARG A 19 5.99 -9.37 -9.44
CA ARG A 19 6.04 -8.90 -10.84
C ARG A 19 5.08 -9.69 -11.74
N MET A 20 4.99 -11.01 -11.54
CA MET A 20 4.11 -11.88 -12.33
C MET A 20 2.64 -11.76 -11.92
N GLY A 21 2.33 -11.58 -10.64
CA GLY A 21 0.97 -11.42 -10.13
C GLY A 21 0.47 -9.98 -10.17
N ARG A 22 0.80 -9.24 -11.22
CA ARG A 22 0.42 -7.84 -11.39
C ARG A 22 -1.10 -7.64 -11.38
N GLU A 23 -1.82 -8.51 -12.09
CA GLU A 23 -3.29 -8.47 -12.14
C GLU A 23 -3.91 -8.73 -10.76
N THR A 24 -3.43 -9.75 -10.07
CA THR A 24 -3.83 -10.03 -8.68
C THR A 24 -3.59 -8.84 -7.76
N ALA A 25 -2.45 -8.17 -7.88
CA ALA A 25 -2.16 -6.96 -7.11
C ALA A 25 -3.12 -5.81 -7.45
N MET A 26 -3.55 -5.66 -8.71
CA MET A 26 -4.56 -4.67 -9.10
C MET A 26 -5.93 -5.01 -8.49
N GLU A 27 -6.38 -6.27 -8.56
CA GLU A 27 -7.65 -6.71 -7.99
C GLU A 27 -7.74 -6.41 -6.48
N TYR A 28 -6.67 -6.69 -5.73
CA TYR A 28 -6.62 -6.36 -4.31
C TYR A 28 -6.68 -4.85 -4.05
N LEU A 29 -6.00 -4.05 -4.88
CA LEU A 29 -6.05 -2.60 -4.71
C LEU A 29 -7.42 -2.01 -5.10
N ASP A 30 -8.08 -2.56 -6.11
CA ASP A 30 -9.45 -2.18 -6.46
C ASP A 30 -10.44 -2.54 -5.35
N ALA A 31 -10.30 -3.73 -4.75
CA ALA A 31 -11.06 -4.11 -3.57
C ALA A 31 -10.83 -3.14 -2.39
N LEU A 32 -9.57 -2.73 -2.18
CA LEU A 32 -9.23 -1.75 -1.16
C LEU A 32 -9.87 -0.37 -1.42
N VAL A 33 -9.91 0.08 -2.69
CA VAL A 33 -10.63 1.30 -3.08
C VAL A 33 -12.11 1.20 -2.70
N MET A 34 -12.75 0.06 -2.98
CA MET A 34 -14.17 -0.14 -2.66
C MET A 34 -14.43 -0.11 -1.16
N ALA A 35 -13.51 -0.63 -0.34
CA ALA A 35 -13.62 -0.60 1.12
C ALA A 35 -13.34 0.79 1.73
N LEU A 36 -12.44 1.58 1.13
CA LEU A 36 -12.07 2.91 1.63
C LEU A 36 -12.98 4.03 1.11
N ARG A 37 -13.63 3.85 -0.04
CA ARG A 37 -14.49 4.89 -0.65
C ARG A 37 -15.63 5.35 0.27
N PRO A 38 -16.37 4.48 0.99
CA PRO A 38 -17.41 4.91 1.95
C PRO A 38 -16.86 5.72 3.12
N LYS A 39 -15.56 5.61 3.43
CA LYS A 39 -14.88 6.36 4.51
C LYS A 39 -14.46 7.78 4.08
N GLY A 40 -14.72 8.17 2.83
CA GLY A 40 -14.51 9.54 2.33
C GLY A 40 -13.13 9.82 1.75
N TRP A 41 -12.29 8.80 1.57
CA TRP A 41 -10.97 8.94 0.95
C TRP A 41 -11.04 9.11 -0.57
N ARG A 42 -10.02 9.74 -1.13
CA ARG A 42 -9.80 9.89 -2.58
C ARG A 42 -8.64 9.00 -3.02
N PHE A 43 -8.63 8.67 -4.31
CA PHE A 43 -7.76 7.64 -4.86
C PHE A 43 -7.18 8.06 -6.20
N VAL A 44 -5.88 7.84 -6.39
CA VAL A 44 -5.21 7.90 -7.70
C VAL A 44 -4.44 6.60 -7.88
N GLY A 45 -4.78 5.85 -8.92
CA GLY A 45 -4.10 4.60 -9.28
C GLY A 45 -2.96 4.84 -10.24
N TYR A 46 -1.72 4.51 -9.86
CA TYR A 46 -0.56 4.54 -10.75
C TYR A 46 -0.35 3.19 -11.44
N TYR A 47 -1.37 2.73 -12.15
CA TYR A 47 -1.45 1.39 -12.73
C TYR A 47 -1.17 1.31 -14.22
N ARG A 48 -1.00 2.42 -14.94
CA ARG A 48 -0.81 2.37 -16.40
C ARG A 48 0.66 2.42 -16.76
N SER A 49 1.15 1.32 -17.32
CA SER A 49 2.44 1.25 -17.99
C SER A 49 2.38 2.06 -19.27
N GLU A 50 2.99 3.24 -19.24
CA GLU A 50 3.51 4.00 -20.39
C GLU A 50 4.18 5.29 -19.85
N GLU A 51 3.64 5.87 -18.78
CA GLU A 51 4.16 7.10 -18.18
C GLU A 51 5.09 6.88 -16.97
N PHE A 52 4.98 5.73 -16.29
CA PHE A 52 5.74 5.45 -15.07
C PHE A 52 6.51 4.14 -15.17
N LEU A 53 7.84 4.21 -15.05
CA LEU A 53 8.77 3.06 -14.99
C LEU A 53 8.61 2.21 -13.71
N VAL A 54 7.50 2.35 -12.97
CA VAL A 54 7.30 1.67 -11.69
C VAL A 54 6.80 0.25 -11.96
N PRO A 55 7.56 -0.79 -11.57
CA PRO A 55 7.26 -2.17 -11.94
C PRO A 55 6.09 -2.79 -11.14
N LEU A 56 5.39 -2.01 -10.31
CA LEU A 56 4.41 -2.47 -9.33
C LEU A 56 3.16 -1.59 -9.37
N PRO A 57 1.95 -2.16 -9.33
CA PRO A 57 0.71 -1.44 -9.09
C PRO A 57 0.78 -0.61 -7.80
N LEU A 58 0.53 0.70 -7.89
CA LEU A 58 0.46 1.59 -6.72
C LEU A 58 -0.90 2.31 -6.64
N LEU A 59 -1.40 2.45 -5.43
CA LEU A 59 -2.59 3.23 -5.08
C LEU A 59 -2.20 4.39 -4.18
N TRP A 60 -2.43 5.63 -4.60
CA TRP A 60 -2.39 6.75 -3.69
C TRP A 60 -3.76 6.97 -3.05
N VAL A 61 -3.81 6.92 -1.73
CA VAL A 61 -4.99 7.20 -0.91
C VAL A 61 -4.75 8.50 -0.16
N TYR A 62 -5.66 9.47 -0.27
CA TYR A 62 -5.44 10.81 0.31
C TYR A 62 -6.75 11.48 0.73
N ALA A 63 -6.63 12.48 1.61
CA ALA A 63 -7.73 13.30 2.08
C ALA A 63 -8.05 14.42 1.07
N ASN A 64 -9.32 14.74 0.89
CA ASN A 64 -9.71 15.91 0.10
C ASN A 64 -9.20 17.21 0.75
N GLY A 65 -8.57 18.09 -0.03
CA GLY A 65 -8.06 19.39 0.44
C GLY A 65 -6.74 19.34 1.22
N VAL A 66 -6.15 18.17 1.42
CA VAL A 66 -4.79 18.03 1.96
C VAL A 66 -4.06 16.92 1.20
N GLU A 67 -3.72 17.21 -0.04
CA GLU A 67 -3.09 16.26 -0.97
C GLU A 67 -1.76 15.73 -0.39
N ASP A 68 -1.03 16.53 0.38
CA ASP A 68 0.23 16.12 1.03
C ASP A 68 0.05 15.08 2.16
N LEU A 69 -1.17 14.79 2.61
CA LEU A 69 -1.46 13.87 3.72
C LEU A 69 -2.06 12.54 3.25
N GLY A 70 -1.42 11.94 2.24
CA GLY A 70 -1.78 10.63 1.71
C GLY A 70 -0.87 9.49 2.15
N ILE A 71 -1.18 8.30 1.65
CA ILE A 71 -0.32 7.12 1.68
C ILE A 71 -0.33 6.48 0.29
N VAL A 72 0.86 6.07 -0.17
CA VAL A 72 0.98 5.25 -1.37
C VAL A 72 1.05 3.80 -0.95
N VAL A 73 0.07 3.00 -1.37
CA VAL A 73 -0.10 1.58 -1.06
C VAL A 73 0.30 0.75 -2.28
N SER A 74 0.94 -0.38 -2.04
CA SER A 74 1.25 -1.41 -3.04
C SER A 74 0.85 -2.77 -2.48
N VAL A 75 0.71 -3.76 -3.36
CA VAL A 75 0.45 -5.14 -2.96
C VAL A 75 1.64 -6.01 -3.31
N LEU A 76 2.20 -6.70 -2.31
CA LEU A 76 3.39 -7.53 -2.47
C LEU A 76 3.10 -8.97 -2.10
N ALA A 77 3.65 -9.92 -2.87
CA ALA A 77 3.61 -11.33 -2.51
C ALA A 77 4.43 -11.58 -1.24
N THR A 78 3.87 -12.37 -0.32
CA THR A 78 4.47 -12.76 0.98
C THR A 78 4.81 -14.26 0.99
N PRO A 79 5.67 -14.71 1.93
CA PRO A 79 5.93 -16.13 2.14
C PRO A 79 4.62 -16.91 2.35
N GLY A 80 4.58 -18.17 1.93
CA GLY A 80 3.37 -19.01 2.02
C GLY A 80 2.35 -18.78 0.91
N GLY A 81 2.71 -18.01 -0.12
CA GLY A 81 1.87 -17.84 -1.31
C GLY A 81 0.74 -16.81 -1.16
N THR A 82 0.76 -16.04 -0.09
CA THR A 82 -0.20 -14.97 0.22
C THR A 82 0.24 -13.63 -0.36
N TRP A 83 -0.59 -12.60 -0.11
CA TRP A 83 -0.37 -11.22 -0.50
C TRP A 83 -0.66 -10.29 0.68
N ALA A 84 0.01 -9.15 0.71
CA ALA A 84 -0.22 -8.12 1.73
C ALA A 84 -0.18 -6.72 1.13
N TYR A 85 -0.90 -5.80 1.77
CA TYR A 85 -0.81 -4.36 1.53
C TYR A 85 0.44 -3.80 2.20
N HIS A 86 1.17 -2.94 1.49
CA HIS A 86 2.40 -2.31 1.95
C HIS A 86 2.41 -0.82 1.62
N GLU A 87 2.92 0.01 2.52
CA GLU A 87 3.34 1.38 2.24
C GLU A 87 4.51 1.35 1.25
N ALA A 88 4.25 1.79 0.01
CA ALA A 88 5.14 1.61 -1.13
C ALA A 88 6.54 2.24 -0.93
N PRO A 89 6.70 3.45 -0.36
CA PRO A 89 8.03 4.02 -0.09
C PRO A 89 8.91 3.16 0.82
N ARG A 90 8.30 2.33 1.68
CA ARG A 90 9.01 1.42 2.59
C ARG A 90 9.17 0.01 2.02
N GLY A 91 8.60 -0.27 0.85
CA GLY A 91 8.58 -1.58 0.22
C GLY A 91 8.13 -2.68 1.20
N ARG A 92 8.88 -3.78 1.26
CA ARG A 92 8.57 -4.92 2.15
C ARG A 92 8.59 -4.59 3.65
N ARG A 93 9.30 -3.53 4.07
CA ARG A 93 9.31 -3.06 5.47
C ARG A 93 8.05 -2.26 5.82
N GLY A 94 7.29 -1.82 4.82
CA GLY A 94 6.07 -1.05 4.98
C GLY A 94 4.82 -1.90 5.16
N TYR A 95 4.91 -3.10 5.74
CA TYR A 95 3.75 -3.97 5.89
C TYR A 95 2.60 -3.24 6.62
N LEU A 96 1.40 -3.30 6.05
CA LEU A 96 0.18 -2.71 6.62
C LEU A 96 -0.76 -3.81 7.12
N TYR A 97 -1.16 -4.72 6.25
CA TYR A 97 -2.15 -5.76 6.55
C TYR A 97 -2.14 -6.87 5.49
N PRO A 98 -2.50 -8.12 5.81
CA PRO A 98 -2.69 -9.15 4.78
C PRO A 98 -3.87 -8.83 3.84
N CYS A 99 -3.88 -9.40 2.64
CA CYS A 99 -4.93 -9.14 1.64
C CYS A 99 -6.19 -10.03 1.77
N ASP A 100 -6.19 -10.99 2.71
CA ASP A 100 -7.30 -11.92 2.97
C ASP A 100 -8.52 -11.23 3.61
N ASP A 101 -8.31 -10.17 4.39
CA ASP A 101 -9.37 -9.36 4.97
C ASP A 101 -9.20 -7.87 4.59
N VAL A 102 -9.85 -7.50 3.50
CA VAL A 102 -9.84 -6.12 2.97
C VAL A 102 -10.54 -5.12 3.89
N ALA A 103 -11.53 -5.55 4.67
CA ALA A 103 -12.28 -4.66 5.55
C ALA A 103 -11.41 -4.24 6.74
N ALA A 104 -10.71 -5.20 7.35
CA ALA A 104 -9.73 -4.91 8.39
C ALA A 104 -8.53 -4.12 7.85
N ALA A 105 -8.02 -4.45 6.65
CA ALA A 105 -6.98 -3.67 6.00
C ALA A 105 -7.39 -2.19 5.82
N ALA A 106 -8.62 -1.97 5.33
CA ALA A 106 -9.16 -0.64 5.15
C ALA A 106 -9.30 0.11 6.48
N ALA A 107 -9.70 -0.56 7.56
CA ALA A 107 -9.75 0.06 8.90
C ALA A 107 -8.38 0.53 9.38
N VAL A 108 -7.34 -0.32 9.25
CA VAL A 108 -5.96 0.04 9.63
C VAL A 108 -5.45 1.25 8.84
N ILE A 109 -5.67 1.27 7.52
CA ILE A 109 -5.23 2.37 6.65
C ILE A 109 -5.99 3.66 6.96
N ASP A 110 -7.29 3.55 7.21
CA ASP A 110 -8.18 4.65 7.56
C ASP A 110 -7.79 5.32 8.89
N ASP A 111 -7.46 4.53 9.92
CA ASP A 111 -6.96 5.03 11.20
C ASP A 111 -5.60 5.73 11.05
N LEU A 112 -4.68 5.12 10.29
CA LEU A 112 -3.37 5.70 9.99
C LEU A 112 -3.50 7.07 9.31
N LEU A 113 -4.36 7.17 8.29
CA LEU A 113 -4.58 8.42 7.57
C LEU A 113 -5.28 9.47 8.45
N ARG A 114 -6.30 9.08 9.23
CA ARG A 114 -6.92 9.99 10.21
C ARG A 114 -5.90 10.55 11.20
N HIS A 115 -5.00 9.71 11.71
CA HIS A 115 -3.95 10.15 12.61
C HIS A 115 -3.00 11.16 11.94
N ARG A 116 -2.61 10.94 10.67
CA ARG A 116 -1.79 11.90 9.89
C ARG A 116 -2.51 13.24 9.70
N VAL A 117 -3.78 13.21 9.33
CA VAL A 117 -4.61 14.40 9.15
C VAL A 117 -4.76 15.18 10.45
N TYR A 118 -5.02 14.48 11.56
CA TYR A 118 -5.13 15.11 12.87
C TYR A 118 -3.80 15.76 13.31
N ALA A 119 -2.68 15.03 13.19
CA ALA A 119 -1.36 15.53 13.57
C ALA A 119 -0.99 16.80 12.79
N ALA A 120 -1.24 16.83 11.47
CA ALA A 120 -0.97 18.00 10.65
C ALA A 120 -1.86 19.21 11.03
N ARG A 121 -3.15 18.99 11.32
CA ARG A 121 -4.04 20.05 11.79
C ARG A 121 -3.61 20.62 13.15
N CYS A 122 -3.16 19.78 14.07
CA CYS A 122 -2.62 20.23 15.35
C CYS A 122 -1.36 21.09 15.17
N GLN A 123 -0.43 20.66 14.30
CA GLN A 123 0.77 21.43 13.98
C GLN A 123 0.45 22.79 13.36
N ALA A 124 -0.54 22.86 12.47
CA ALA A 124 -0.98 24.12 11.87
C ALA A 124 -1.64 25.08 12.89
N GLY A 125 -2.25 24.55 13.96
CA GLY A 125 -2.85 25.34 15.04
C GLY A 125 -1.85 25.85 16.09
N LEU A 126 -0.69 25.20 16.22
CA LEU A 126 0.38 25.56 17.17
C LEU A 126 1.35 26.64 16.65
N GLY A 127 1.17 27.09 15.40
CA GLY A 127 2.03 28.08 14.74
C GLY A 127 1.44 29.49 14.61
N ARG A 128 0.45 29.87 15.43
CA ARG A 128 -0.09 31.25 15.49
C ARG A 128 0.16 31.89 16.85
#